data_AF-A0A444UFJ3-F1
#
_entry.id   AF-A0A444UFJ3-F1
#
_cell.length_a   1.000
_cell.length_b   1.000
_cell.length_c   1.000
_cell.angle_alpha   90.00
_cell.angle_beta   90.00
_cell.angle_gamma   90.00
#
_symmetry.space_group_name_H-M   'P 1'
#
loop_
_entity.id
_entity.type
_entity.pdbx_description
1 polymer ?
#
loop_
_entity_poly.entity_id
_entity_poly.type
_entity_poly.pdbx_seq_one_letter_code
_entity_poly.pdbx_strand_id
1 'polypeptide(L)'
;MKLLNFRDKERILCLARKKNELYYNGKRMFLFPDFSIELQNKRKEFNQVKRKLNEKGVKYALTYPAKLRVEYKGMKRFFISPHEAENFVREMEKN
;
A
#
# COMPACT_ATOMS: atom_id res chain seq x y z
N MET A 1 -15.24 9.67 -6.75
CA MET A 1 -14.99 10.63 -7.86
C MET A 1 -14.85 9.84 -9.16
N LYS A 2 -15.82 9.96 -10.06
CA LYS A 2 -15.79 9.28 -11.37
C LYS A 2 -15.19 10.24 -12.39
N LEU A 3 -13.94 10.01 -12.78
CA LEU A 3 -13.27 10.75 -13.84
C LEU A 3 -13.48 10.00 -15.16
N LEU A 4 -13.72 10.75 -16.23
CA LEU A 4 -13.88 10.20 -17.59
C LEU A 4 -12.58 9.55 -18.08
N ASN A 5 -11.42 10.03 -17.61
CA ASN A 5 -10.10 9.57 -18.02
C ASN A 5 -9.32 8.97 -16.85
N PHE A 6 -8.88 7.72 -17.01
CA PHE A 6 -8.07 7.00 -16.03
C PHE A 6 -6.72 7.69 -15.77
N ARG A 7 -6.09 8.27 -16.79
CA ARG A 7 -4.79 8.93 -16.68
C ARG A 7 -4.86 10.19 -15.81
N ASP A 8 -5.94 10.96 -15.94
CA ASP A 8 -6.19 12.13 -15.09
C ASP A 8 -6.42 11.71 -13.64
N LYS A 9 -7.14 10.61 -13.41
CA LYS A 9 -7.33 10.03 -12.07
C LYS A 9 -5.98 9.68 -11.42
N GLU A 10 -5.11 9.01 -12.15
CA GLU A 10 -3.78 8.63 -11.67
C GLU A 10 -2.91 9.88 -11.39
N ARG A 11 -2.96 10.88 -12.26
CA ARG A 11 -2.21 12.13 -12.10
C ARG A 11 -2.65 12.89 -10.86
N ILE A 12 -3.96 13.05 -10.64
CA ILE A 12 -4.50 13.73 -9.46
C ILE A 12 -4.11 12.98 -8.18
N LEU A 13 -4.24 11.65 -8.16
CA LEU A 13 -3.84 10.83 -7.00
C LEU A 13 -2.33 10.91 -6.74
N CYS A 14 -1.50 10.97 -7.79
CA CYS A 14 -0.05 11.16 -7.67
C CYS A 14 0.29 12.53 -7.07
N LEU A 15 -0.33 13.60 -7.57
CA LEU A 15 -0.15 14.96 -7.06
C LEU A 15 -0.61 15.08 -5.59
N ALA A 16 -1.74 14.45 -5.25
CA ALA A 16 -2.23 14.38 -3.87
C ALA A 16 -1.21 13.73 -2.92
N ARG A 17 -0.62 12.59 -3.33
CA ARG A 17 0.42 11.90 -2.54
C ARG A 17 1.68 12.75 -2.36
N LYS A 18 2.08 13.50 -3.39
CA LYS A 18 3.26 14.38 -3.34
C LYS A 18 3.06 15.58 -2.42
N LYS A 19 1.86 16.17 -2.40
CA LYS A 19 1.55 17.31 -1.52
C LYS A 19 1.44 16.92 -0.03
N ASN A 20 1.21 15.64 0.28
CA ASN A 20 0.99 15.09 1.63
C ASN A 20 -0.29 15.61 2.32
N GLU A 21 -0.48 16.93 2.32
CA GLU A 21 -1.62 17.63 2.91
C GLU A 21 -2.37 18.42 1.83
N LEU A 22 -3.66 18.12 1.69
CA LEU A 22 -4.57 18.86 0.81
C LEU A 22 -5.56 19.62 1.67
N TYR A 23 -5.71 20.92 1.39
CA TYR A 23 -6.70 21.77 2.05
C TYR A 23 -7.68 22.28 1.00
N TYR A 24 -8.97 22.22 1.32
CA TYR A 24 -10.04 22.82 0.54
C TYR A 24 -10.97 23.57 1.49
N ASN A 25 -11.15 24.86 1.23
CA ASN A 25 -11.96 25.75 2.07
C ASN A 25 -11.59 25.67 3.56
N GLY A 26 -10.29 25.71 3.87
CA GLY A 26 -9.76 25.61 5.23
C GLY A 26 -9.85 24.21 5.88
N LYS A 27 -10.45 23.21 5.21
CA LYS A 27 -10.58 21.85 5.73
C LYS A 27 -9.56 20.93 5.07
N ARG A 28 -8.90 20.08 5.87
CA ARG A 28 -8.01 19.04 5.38
C ARG A 28 -8.82 17.96 4.66
N MET A 29 -8.44 17.67 3.42
CA MET A 29 -9.03 16.64 2.57
C MET A 29 -8.04 15.51 2.33
N PHE A 30 -8.59 14.30 2.20
CA PHE A 30 -7.82 13.12 1.84
C PHE A 30 -8.37 12.55 0.54
N LEU A 31 -7.46 12.28 -0.41
CA LEU A 31 -7.83 11.70 -1.69
C LEU A 31 -7.28 10.28 -1.79
N PHE A 32 -8.18 9.30 -1.82
CA PHE A 32 -7.84 7.89 -1.92
C PHE A 32 -8.33 7.30 -3.24
N PRO A 33 -7.66 6.28 -3.78
CA PRO A 33 -8.19 5.53 -4.91
C PRO A 33 -9.48 4.79 -4.50
N ASP A 34 -10.46 4.82 -5.39
CA ASP A 34 -11.70 4.04 -5.24
C ASP A 34 -11.40 2.57 -5.58
N PHE A 35 -11.39 1.70 -4.56
CA PHE A 35 -11.17 0.27 -4.69
C PHE A 35 -12.49 -0.48 -4.41
N SER A 36 -12.75 -1.56 -5.16
CA SER A 36 -13.86 -2.46 -4.84
C SER A 36 -13.73 -3.04 -3.44
N ILE A 37 -14.85 -3.42 -2.81
CA ILE A 37 -14.88 -3.98 -1.45
C ILE A 37 -13.97 -5.21 -1.35
N GLU A 38 -14.02 -6.10 -2.34
CA GLU A 38 -13.15 -7.27 -2.44
C GLU A 38 -11.67 -6.89 -2.43
N LEU A 39 -11.30 -5.85 -3.19
CA LEU A 39 -9.92 -5.39 -3.25
C LEU A 39 -9.48 -4.73 -1.94
N GLN A 40 -10.38 -4.00 -1.28
CA GLN A 40 -10.11 -3.44 0.05
C GLN A 40 -9.89 -4.55 1.08
N ASN A 41 -10.70 -5.61 1.05
CA ASN A 41 -10.53 -6.76 1.94
C ASN A 41 -9.17 -7.44 1.70
N LYS A 42 -8.82 -7.73 0.44
CA LYS A 42 -7.49 -8.26 0.09
C LYS A 42 -6.35 -7.39 0.60
N ARG A 43 -6.48 -6.07 0.51
CA ARG A 43 -5.48 -5.12 1.03
C ARG A 43 -5.43 -5.08 2.56
N LYS A 44 -6.55 -5.30 3.24
CA LYS A 44 -6.65 -5.38 4.71
C LYS A 44 -6.01 -6.65 5.25
N GLU A 45 -6.06 -7.77 4.54
CA GLU A 45 -5.39 -9.02 4.95
C GLU A 45 -3.88 -8.82 5.16
N PHE A 46 -3.25 -7.95 4.37
CA PHE A 46 -1.84 -7.58 4.56
C PHE A 46 -1.56 -6.71 5.79
N ASN A 47 -2.56 -6.22 6.53
CA ASN A 47 -2.32 -5.32 7.67
C ASN A 47 -1.51 -5.98 8.79
N GLN A 48 -1.73 -7.28 9.05
CA GLN A 48 -0.95 -8.01 10.05
C GLN A 48 0.54 -8.08 9.64
N VAL A 49 0.81 -8.41 8.38
CA VAL A 49 2.18 -8.46 7.83
C VAL A 49 2.84 -7.08 7.84
N LYS A 50 2.12 -6.03 7.45
CA LYS A 50 2.63 -4.65 7.50
C LYS A 50 3.04 -4.22 8.91
N ARG A 51 2.25 -4.58 9.92
CA ARG A 51 2.57 -4.27 11.32
C ARG A 51 3.90 -4.90 11.71
N LYS A 52 4.07 -6.20 11.44
CA LYS A 52 5.34 -6.91 11.70
C LYS A 52 6.52 -6.31 10.93
N LEU A 53 6.32 -5.93 9.67
CA LEU A 53 7.37 -5.28 8.86
C LEU A 53 7.74 -3.89 9.40
N ASN A 54 6.77 -3.14 9.91
CA ASN A 54 6.98 -1.83 10.51
C ASN A 54 7.75 -1.93 11.83
N GLU A 55 7.40 -2.91 12.68
CA GLU A 55 8.12 -3.20 13.94
C GLU A 55 9.59 -3.55 13.67
N LYS A 56 9.89 -4.17 12.53
CA LYS A 56 11.26 -4.49 12.10
C LYS A 56 11.97 -3.36 11.34
N GLY A 57 11.34 -2.21 11.12
CA GLY A 57 11.91 -1.11 10.33
C GLY A 57 12.13 -1.44 8.85
N VAL A 58 11.46 -2.46 8.31
CA VAL A 58 11.62 -2.91 6.92
C VAL A 58 10.78 -2.03 6.00
N LYS A 59 11.37 -1.56 4.90
CA LYS A 59 10.65 -0.77 3.90
C LYS A 59 9.67 -1.65 3.12
N TYR A 60 8.40 -1.26 3.09
CA TYR A 60 7.36 -1.95 2.32
C TYR A 60 6.44 -1.00 1.57
N ALA A 61 5.77 -1.49 0.53
CA ALA A 61 4.76 -0.76 -0.22
C ALA A 61 3.69 -1.70 -0.76
N LEU A 62 2.42 -1.28 -0.73
CA LEU A 62 1.32 -2.06 -1.31
C LEU A 62 0.99 -1.54 -2.71
N THR A 63 1.34 -2.32 -3.72
CA THR A 63 1.14 -2.00 -5.14
C THR A 63 -0.23 -2.48 -5.62
N TYR A 64 -0.81 -1.78 -6.59
CA TYR A 64 -2.04 -2.23 -7.25
C TYR A 64 -1.85 -3.60 -7.93
N PRO A 65 -2.86 -4.50 -7.90
CA PRO A 65 -4.13 -4.39 -7.17
C PRO A 65 -3.97 -4.60 -5.66
N ALA A 66 -3.28 -5.65 -5.22
CA ALA A 66 -3.00 -5.95 -3.80
C ALA A 66 -1.70 -6.76 -3.66
N LYS A 67 -0.60 -6.24 -4.22
CA LYS A 67 0.71 -6.90 -4.17
C LYS A 67 1.60 -6.21 -3.15
N LEU A 68 2.05 -6.93 -2.12
CA LEU A 68 2.95 -6.39 -1.11
C LEU A 68 4.39 -6.45 -1.63
N ARG A 69 5.03 -5.30 -1.80
CA ARG A 69 6.45 -5.17 -2.08
C ARG A 69 7.20 -4.98 -0.78
N VAL A 70 8.18 -5.81 -0.49
CA VAL A 70 9.05 -5.72 0.68
C VAL A 70 10.50 -5.57 0.20
N GLU A 71 11.23 -4.62 0.76
CA GLU A 71 12.65 -4.43 0.50
C GLU A 71 13.46 -4.89 1.71
N TYR A 72 14.15 -6.02 1.58
CA TYR A 72 14.94 -6.62 2.64
C TYR A 72 16.32 -7.01 2.13
N LYS A 73 17.38 -6.62 2.85
CA LYS A 73 18.78 -6.88 2.48
C LYS A 73 19.12 -6.47 1.02
N GLY A 74 18.58 -5.34 0.55
CA GLY A 74 18.78 -4.83 -0.81
C GLY A 74 17.98 -5.55 -1.91
N MET A 75 17.22 -6.59 -1.56
CA MET A 75 16.36 -7.32 -2.50
C MET A 75 14.90 -6.89 -2.35
N LYS A 76 14.24 -6.67 -3.50
CA LYS A 76 12.81 -6.38 -3.57
C LYS A 76 12.05 -7.67 -3.83
N ARG A 77 11.20 -8.06 -2.88
CA ARG A 77 10.31 -9.22 -3.01
C ARG A 77 8.86 -8.77 -3.14
N PHE A 78 8.08 -9.50 -3.92
CA PHE A 78 6.67 -9.21 -4.18
C PHE A 78 5.84 -10.40 -3.75
N PHE A 79 4.81 -10.14 -2.95
CA PHE A 79 3.90 -11.15 -2.44
C PHE A 79 2.48 -10.84 -2.92
N ILE A 80 1.80 -11.86 -3.41
CA ILE A 80 0.41 -11.79 -3.86
C ILE A 80 -0.51 -12.34 -2.77
N SER A 81 -0.04 -13.33 -2.01
CA SER A 81 -0.75 -13.88 -0.86
C SER A 81 -0.24 -13.29 0.46
N PRO A 82 -1.13 -12.94 1.41
CA PRO A 82 -0.74 -12.57 2.76
C PRO A 82 -0.03 -13.72 3.48
N HIS A 83 -0.37 -14.97 3.16
CA HIS A 83 0.26 -16.15 3.77
C HIS A 83 1.73 -16.29 3.37
N GLU A 84 2.05 -16.13 2.09
CA GLU A 84 3.44 -16.12 1.60
C GLU A 84 4.26 -15.01 2.27
N ALA A 85 3.66 -13.83 2.40
CA ALA A 85 4.31 -12.70 3.03
C ALA A 85 4.54 -12.93 4.54
N GLU A 86 3.61 -13.59 5.22
CA GLU A 86 3.79 -13.95 6.63
C GLU A 86 4.89 -14.99 6.82
N ASN A 87 4.93 -16.03 5.98
CA ASN A 87 6.01 -17.02 6.02
C ASN A 87 7.37 -16.33 5.83
N PHE A 88 7.47 -15.41 4.88
CA PHE A 88 8.69 -14.63 4.70
C PHE A 88 9.08 -13.84 5.97
N VAL A 89 8.11 -13.20 6.63
CA VAL A 89 8.39 -12.48 7.90
C VAL A 89 8.87 -13.41 9.00
N ARG A 90 8.34 -14.64 9.08
CA ARG A 90 8.77 -15.67 10.04
C ARG A 90 10.18 -16.20 9.72
N GLU A 91 10.49 -16.41 8.45
CA GLU A 91 11.84 -16.79 8.00
C GLU A 91 12.87 -15.71 8.34
N MET A 92 12.49 -14.44 8.29
CA MET A 92 13.33 -13.34 8.75
C MET A 92 13.54 -13.31 10.27
N GLU A 93 12.76 -14.02 11.10
CA GLU A 93 12.96 -14.09 12.56
C GLU A 93 13.95 -15.18 12.97
N LYS A 94 14.15 -16.18 12.11
CA LYS A 94 15.00 -17.34 12.41
C LYS A 94 16.49 -17.11 12.14
N ASN A 95 16.87 -15.92 11.67
CA ASN A 95 18.21 -15.59 11.20
C ASN A 95 18.60 -14.22 11.73
#